data_AF-A0A285G2H7-F1
#
_entry.id   AF-A0A285G2H7-F1
#
_cell.length_a   1.000
_cell.length_b   1.000
_cell.length_c   1.000
_cell.angle_alpha   90.00
_cell.angle_beta   90.00
_cell.angle_gamma   90.00
#
_symmetry.space_group_name_H-M   'P 1'
#
loop_
_entity.id
_entity.type
_entity.pdbx_description
1 polymer ?
#
loop_
_entity_poly.entity_id
_entity_poly.type
_entity_poly.pdbx_seq_one_letter_code
_entity_poly.pdbx_strand_id
1 'polypeptide(L)'
;MEKIDIAISSERVILLFKYNIFQSGFRGFIKGTMIKFFLVALILLVSSLPALAQIRINTLLTTEGLNKEGFPVTYRDEFSLSKHKGVQYYIEWIPDNQEHNIKIKWFDPKDRLINYLNLSNFSDSVARDYISFINKNKSQLMVPSLFGEYSIYFYLDDELLAISKFKISK
;
A
#
# COMPACT_ATOMS: atom_id res chain seq x y z
N MET A 1 -76.64 29.06 -29.89
CA MET A 1 -75.53 28.18 -29.50
C MET A 1 -74.45 28.38 -30.54
N GLU A 2 -73.53 29.32 -30.29
CA GLU A 2 -72.45 29.69 -31.21
C GLU A 2 -71.33 28.65 -31.11
N LYS A 3 -70.95 28.03 -32.23
CA LYS A 3 -69.71 27.28 -32.35
C LYS A 3 -68.60 28.28 -32.65
N ILE A 4 -67.74 28.52 -31.67
CA ILE A 4 -66.48 29.23 -31.90
C ILE A 4 -65.51 28.22 -32.51
N ASP A 5 -65.35 28.27 -33.83
CA ASP A 5 -64.28 27.54 -34.52
C ASP A 5 -62.96 28.28 -34.29
N ILE A 6 -62.15 27.74 -33.38
CA ILE A 6 -60.77 28.22 -33.17
C ILE A 6 -59.91 27.66 -34.30
N ALA A 7 -59.70 28.47 -35.34
CA ALA A 7 -58.71 28.19 -36.38
C ALA A 7 -57.30 28.32 -35.79
N ILE A 8 -56.75 27.21 -35.27
CA ILE A 8 -55.35 27.13 -34.88
C ILE A 8 -54.51 27.09 -36.16
N SER A 9 -53.82 28.19 -36.48
CA SER A 9 -52.87 28.25 -37.60
C SER A 9 -51.86 27.09 -37.51
N SER A 10 -51.72 26.35 -38.61
CA SER A 10 -50.82 25.20 -38.77
C SER A 10 -49.37 25.54 -38.43
N GLU A 11 -48.95 26.80 -38.59
CA GLU A 11 -47.61 27.27 -38.24
C GLU A 11 -47.32 27.21 -36.74
N ARG A 12 -48.31 27.51 -35.88
CA ARG A 12 -48.15 27.45 -34.42
C ARG A 12 -48.00 26.01 -33.92
N VAL A 13 -48.71 25.06 -34.54
CA VAL A 13 -48.60 23.63 -34.23
C VAL A 13 -47.22 23.10 -34.62
N ILE A 14 -46.71 23.48 -35.80
CA ILE A 14 -45.37 23.09 -36.27
C ILE A 14 -44.26 23.65 -35.35
N LEU A 15 -44.39 24.90 -34.88
CA LEU A 15 -43.45 25.51 -33.93
C LEU A 15 -43.43 24.80 -32.57
N LEU A 16 -44.60 24.42 -32.03
CA LEU A 16 -44.70 23.67 -30.77
C LEU A 16 -44.10 22.26 -30.89
N PHE A 17 -44.30 21.58 -32.02
CA PHE A 17 -43.68 20.27 -32.29
C PHE A 17 -42.15 20.38 -32.41
N LYS A 18 -41.64 21.37 -33.15
CA LYS A 18 -40.19 21.60 -33.26
C LYS A 18 -39.55 21.93 -31.90
N TYR A 19 -40.22 22.73 -31.08
CA TYR A 19 -39.73 23.08 -29.74
C TYR A 19 -39.69 21.88 -28.79
N ASN A 20 -40.73 21.04 -28.79
CA ASN A 20 -40.76 19.84 -27.94
C ASN A 20 -39.72 18.79 -28.35
N ILE A 21 -39.50 18.59 -29.66
CA ILE A 21 -38.46 17.68 -30.17
C ILE A 21 -37.05 18.19 -29.82
N PHE A 22 -36.83 19.50 -29.93
CA PHE A 22 -35.56 20.13 -29.53
C PHE A 22 -35.32 20.01 -28.02
N GLN A 23 -36.34 20.28 -27.20
CA GLN A 23 -36.25 20.11 -25.74
C GLN A 23 -36.02 18.66 -25.32
N SER A 24 -36.65 17.67 -25.97
CA SER A 24 -36.43 16.25 -25.66
C SER A 24 -35.03 15.79 -26.08
N GLY A 25 -34.53 16.26 -27.23
CA GLY A 25 -33.18 15.98 -27.70
C GLY A 25 -32.11 16.60 -26.80
N PHE A 26 -32.31 17.85 -26.35
CA PHE A 26 -31.40 18.55 -25.45
C PHE A 26 -31.40 17.94 -24.03
N ARG A 27 -32.56 17.56 -23.49
CA ARG A 27 -32.64 16.83 -22.21
C ARG A 27 -31.99 15.45 -22.29
N GLY A 28 -32.16 14.72 -23.40
CA GLY A 28 -31.47 13.45 -23.64
C GLY A 28 -29.94 13.60 -23.73
N PHE A 29 -29.48 14.65 -24.41
CA PHE A 29 -28.06 14.99 -24.54
C PHE A 29 -27.43 15.38 -23.19
N ILE A 30 -28.12 16.20 -22.37
CA ILE A 30 -27.65 16.58 -21.03
C ILE A 30 -27.61 15.35 -20.11
N LYS A 31 -28.64 14.50 -20.14
CA LYS A 31 -28.67 13.26 -19.34
C LYS A 31 -27.51 12.32 -19.70
N GLY A 32 -27.25 12.11 -21.00
CA GLY A 32 -26.14 11.28 -21.45
C GLY A 32 -24.77 11.85 -21.08
N THR A 33 -24.62 13.17 -21.16
CA THR A 33 -23.36 13.87 -20.80
C THR A 33 -23.10 13.82 -19.29
N MET A 34 -24.13 14.00 -18.46
CA MET A 34 -24.02 13.89 -16.99
C MET A 34 -23.65 12.48 -16.53
N ILE A 35 -24.21 11.45 -17.17
CA ILE A 35 -23.86 10.04 -16.87
C ILE A 35 -22.39 9.77 -17.21
N LYS A 36 -21.90 10.27 -18.36
CA LYS A 36 -20.48 10.13 -18.75
C LYS A 36 -19.56 10.85 -17.76
N PHE A 37 -19.92 12.06 -17.34
CA PHE A 37 -19.17 12.80 -16.34
C PHE A 37 -19.11 12.05 -15.00
N PHE A 38 -20.24 11.50 -14.57
CA PHE A 38 -20.31 10.70 -13.34
C PHE A 38 -19.45 9.43 -13.43
N LEU A 39 -19.44 8.75 -14.57
CA LEU A 39 -18.57 7.59 -14.82
C LEU A 39 -17.08 7.96 -14.77
N VAL A 40 -16.69 9.08 -15.39
CA VAL A 40 -15.29 9.56 -15.34
C VAL A 40 -14.90 9.93 -13.91
N ALA A 41 -15.75 10.65 -13.19
CA ALA A 41 -15.52 11.01 -11.79
C ALA A 41 -15.39 9.76 -10.89
N LEU A 42 -16.24 8.75 -11.11
CA LEU A 42 -16.19 7.48 -10.38
C LEU A 42 -14.90 6.71 -10.67
N ILE A 43 -14.47 6.63 -11.93
CA ILE A 43 -13.20 5.99 -12.32
C ILE A 43 -12.02 6.70 -11.65
N LEU A 44 -12.00 8.04 -11.65
CA LEU A 44 -10.96 8.82 -10.96
C LEU A 44 -10.96 8.59 -9.45
N LEU A 45 -12.14 8.49 -8.83
CA LEU A 45 -12.29 8.16 -7.40
C LEU A 45 -11.76 6.77 -7.06
N VAL A 46 -12.11 5.75 -7.85
CA VAL A 46 -11.63 4.37 -7.62
C VAL A 46 -10.12 4.27 -7.84
N SER A 47 -9.57 4.99 -8.83
CA SER A 47 -8.12 5.06 -9.07
C SER A 47 -7.35 5.90 -8.05
N SER A 48 -8.04 6.69 -7.22
CA SER A 48 -7.42 7.51 -6.16
C SER A 48 -7.28 6.79 -4.83
N LEU A 49 -7.87 5.60 -4.69
CA LEU A 49 -7.64 4.78 -3.50
C LEU A 49 -6.17 4.36 -3.48
N PRO A 50 -5.41 4.69 -2.41
CA PRO A 50 -4.03 4.23 -2.30
C PRO A 50 -4.04 2.71 -2.36
N ALA A 51 -3.23 2.15 -3.27
CA ALA A 51 -3.02 0.71 -3.30
C ALA A 51 -2.38 0.34 -1.96
N LEU A 52 -3.07 -0.47 -1.15
CA LEU A 52 -2.48 -1.01 0.07
C LEU A 52 -1.17 -1.71 -0.32
N ALA A 53 -0.05 -1.24 0.24
CA ALA A 53 1.25 -1.78 -0.09
C ALA A 53 1.28 -3.27 0.25
N GLN A 54 1.39 -4.09 -0.79
CA GLN A 54 1.42 -5.53 -0.64
C GLN A 54 2.87 -6.00 -0.54
N ILE A 55 3.16 -6.79 0.48
CA ILE A 55 4.49 -7.39 0.67
C ILE A 55 4.76 -8.45 -0.41
N ARG A 56 5.88 -8.30 -1.12
CA ARG A 56 6.39 -9.28 -2.10
C ARG A 56 7.30 -10.31 -1.45
N ILE A 57 8.23 -9.84 -0.61
CA ILE A 57 9.21 -10.69 0.09
C ILE A 57 9.30 -10.24 1.54
N ASN A 58 9.29 -11.19 2.46
CA ASN A 58 9.47 -10.96 3.88
C ASN A 58 10.31 -12.11 4.44
N THR A 59 11.61 -11.87 4.67
CA THR A 59 12.55 -12.96 4.89
C THR A 59 13.69 -12.58 5.83
N LEU A 60 14.34 -13.61 6.39
CA LEU A 60 15.45 -13.49 7.31
C LEU A 60 16.68 -14.19 6.76
N LEU A 61 17.80 -13.47 6.85
CA LEU A 61 19.06 -13.84 6.23
C LEU A 61 20.17 -13.89 7.27
N THR A 62 21.14 -14.78 7.03
CA THR A 62 22.44 -14.70 7.70
C THR A 62 23.26 -13.54 7.12
N THR A 63 24.42 -13.26 7.70
CA THR A 63 25.34 -12.22 7.18
C THR A 63 25.88 -12.49 5.77
N GLU A 64 25.54 -13.62 5.15
CA GLU A 64 25.82 -13.90 3.74
C GLU A 64 24.97 -13.00 2.82
N GLY A 65 23.87 -12.43 3.32
CA GLY A 65 23.16 -11.32 2.70
C GLY A 65 22.43 -11.69 1.39
N LEU A 66 22.41 -10.73 0.48
CA LEU A 66 21.81 -10.86 -0.86
C LEU A 66 22.90 -11.11 -1.89
N ASN A 67 22.58 -11.83 -2.97
CA ASN A 67 23.45 -11.94 -4.13
C ASN A 67 23.49 -10.62 -4.93
N LYS A 68 24.25 -10.60 -6.02
CA LYS A 68 24.42 -9.39 -6.87
C LYS A 68 23.11 -8.96 -7.53
N GLU A 69 22.21 -9.90 -7.70
CA GLU A 69 20.88 -9.73 -8.29
C GLU A 69 19.83 -9.29 -7.26
N GLY A 70 20.21 -9.14 -5.98
CA GLY A 70 19.34 -8.68 -4.91
C GLY A 70 18.50 -9.77 -4.26
N PHE A 71 18.71 -11.04 -4.58
CA PHE A 71 18.01 -12.17 -3.99
C PHE A 71 18.68 -12.69 -2.71
N PRO A 72 17.89 -13.17 -1.73
CA PRO A 72 18.39 -13.93 -0.58
C PRO A 72 19.39 -15.02 -0.97
N VAL A 73 20.61 -14.99 -0.40
CA VAL A 73 21.57 -16.09 -0.57
C VAL A 73 21.15 -17.29 0.27
N THR A 74 20.82 -17.05 1.55
CA THR A 74 20.45 -18.10 2.51
C THR A 74 19.29 -17.62 3.38
N TYR A 75 18.13 -18.28 3.27
CA TYR A 75 17.00 -18.09 4.18
C TYR A 75 17.16 -18.94 5.43
N ARG A 76 16.91 -18.35 6.61
CA ARG A 76 16.82 -19.08 7.89
C ARG A 76 15.82 -18.46 8.85
N ASP A 77 15.20 -19.30 9.64
CA ASP A 77 14.33 -18.96 10.76
C ASP A 77 14.92 -19.37 12.12
N GLU A 78 16.03 -20.12 12.14
CA GLU A 78 16.78 -20.46 13.35
C GLU A 78 18.25 -20.01 13.28
N PHE A 79 18.68 -19.35 14.35
CA PHE A 79 20.01 -18.79 14.51
C PHE A 79 20.62 -19.26 15.84
N SER A 80 21.92 -19.46 15.85
CA SER A 80 22.69 -19.82 17.05
C SER A 80 23.64 -18.68 17.42
N LEU A 81 23.63 -18.25 18.69
CA LEU A 81 24.54 -17.21 19.20
C LEU A 81 26.01 -17.61 19.10
N SER A 82 26.31 -18.91 19.15
CA SER A 82 27.69 -19.41 19.07
C SER A 82 28.20 -19.53 17.63
N LYS A 83 27.31 -19.66 16.64
CA LYS A 83 27.68 -19.89 15.22
C LYS A 83 27.51 -18.67 14.32
N HIS A 84 26.53 -17.82 14.61
CA HIS A 84 26.15 -16.70 13.73
C HIS A 84 26.53 -15.37 14.36
N LYS A 85 26.79 -14.37 13.51
CA LYS A 85 27.18 -13.03 13.97
C LYS A 85 25.99 -12.09 14.14
N GLY A 86 24.84 -12.41 13.55
CA GLY A 86 23.66 -11.58 13.56
C GLY A 86 22.56 -12.10 12.64
N VAL A 87 21.49 -11.33 12.55
CA VAL A 87 20.34 -11.56 11.67
C VAL A 87 20.13 -10.32 10.83
N GLN A 88 19.98 -10.51 9.52
CA GLN A 88 19.55 -9.45 8.63
C GLN A 88 18.11 -9.71 8.22
N TYR A 89 17.26 -8.71 8.43
CA TYR A 89 15.90 -8.68 7.95
C TYR A 89 15.84 -8.01 6.59
N TYR A 90 15.14 -8.66 5.67
CA TYR A 90 14.91 -8.16 4.32
C TYR A 90 13.42 -8.19 4.03
N ILE A 91 12.89 -7.05 3.61
CA ILE A 91 11.51 -6.94 3.18
C ILE A 91 11.42 -6.11 1.89
N GLU A 92 10.59 -6.58 0.97
CA GLU A 92 10.26 -5.93 -0.29
C GLU A 92 8.74 -5.86 -0.42
N TRP A 93 8.20 -4.73 -0.87
CA TRP A 93 6.80 -4.56 -1.24
C TRP A 93 6.66 -4.15 -2.71
N ILE A 94 5.44 -4.17 -3.22
CA ILE A 94 5.15 -3.73 -4.59
C ILE A 94 5.47 -2.23 -4.70
N PRO A 95 6.36 -1.80 -5.62
CA PRO A 95 6.64 -0.39 -5.81
C PRO A 95 5.42 0.36 -6.33
N ASP A 96 5.15 1.54 -5.77
CA ASP A 96 4.07 2.45 -6.17
C ASP A 96 4.57 3.85 -6.56
N ASN A 97 5.90 4.04 -6.59
CA ASN A 97 6.59 5.31 -6.82
C ASN A 97 6.27 6.42 -5.80
N GLN A 98 5.83 6.06 -4.60
CA GLN A 98 5.60 7.00 -3.50
C GLN A 98 6.72 6.90 -2.46
N GLU A 99 6.92 8.00 -1.74
CA GLU A 99 7.78 8.00 -0.56
C GLU A 99 6.97 7.56 0.65
N HIS A 100 7.53 6.68 1.47
CA HIS A 100 6.86 6.14 2.65
C HIS A 100 7.67 6.35 3.93
N ASN A 101 6.98 6.35 5.07
CA ASN A 101 7.60 6.24 6.38
C ASN A 101 7.68 4.77 6.78
N ILE A 102 8.88 4.29 7.09
CA ILE A 102 9.12 2.89 7.44
C ILE A 102 9.54 2.78 8.89
N LYS A 103 8.93 1.83 9.61
CA LYS A 103 9.35 1.46 10.96
C LYS A 103 9.58 -0.04 11.05
N ILE A 104 10.74 -0.43 11.58
CA ILE A 104 11.06 -1.84 11.86
C ILE A 104 11.37 -1.96 13.34
N LYS A 105 10.63 -2.81 14.04
CA LYS A 105 10.75 -3.03 15.48
C LYS A 105 11.07 -4.49 15.74
N TRP A 106 12.09 -4.74 16.54
CA TRP A 106 12.50 -6.09 16.91
C TRP A 106 12.28 -6.30 18.40
N PHE A 107 11.70 -7.44 18.75
CA PHE A 107 11.40 -7.81 20.12
C PHE A 107 12.06 -9.14 20.48
N ASP A 108 12.54 -9.22 21.71
CA ASP A 108 13.08 -10.46 22.28
C ASP A 108 11.97 -11.37 22.83
N PRO A 109 12.30 -12.58 23.33
CA PRO A 109 11.32 -13.52 23.86
C PRO A 109 10.56 -13.06 25.12
N LYS A 110 10.90 -11.88 25.66
CA LYS A 110 10.21 -11.24 26.79
C LYS A 110 9.47 -9.96 26.35
N ASP A 111 9.20 -9.82 25.05
CA ASP A 111 8.55 -8.67 24.43
C ASP A 111 9.26 -7.33 24.70
N ARG A 112 10.58 -7.35 24.91
CA ARG A 112 11.37 -6.13 25.05
C ARG A 112 11.86 -5.67 23.69
N LEU A 113 11.68 -4.39 23.38
CA LEU A 113 12.21 -3.79 22.16
C LEU A 113 13.74 -3.79 22.20
N ILE A 114 14.39 -4.45 21.22
CA ILE A 114 15.85 -4.60 21.16
C ILE A 114 16.51 -3.86 20.01
N ASN A 115 15.75 -3.53 18.95
CA ASN A 115 16.23 -2.78 17.79
C ASN A 115 15.06 -2.00 17.18
N TYR A 116 15.35 -0.79 16.72
CA TYR A 116 14.36 0.08 16.09
C TYR A 116 14.98 0.85 14.93
N LEU A 117 14.41 0.64 13.75
CA LEU A 117 14.69 1.44 12.56
C LEU A 117 13.48 2.33 12.27
N ASN A 118 13.75 3.61 12.00
CA ASN A 118 12.75 4.57 11.54
C ASN A 118 13.35 5.35 10.36
N LEU A 119 12.75 5.21 9.18
CA LEU A 119 13.15 5.91 7.97
C LEU A 119 11.99 6.78 7.51
N SER A 120 12.24 8.07 7.32
CA SER A 120 11.25 9.01 6.81
C SER A 120 11.51 9.29 5.34
N ASN A 121 10.44 9.48 4.56
CA ASN A 121 10.51 9.77 3.13
C ASN A 121 11.36 8.75 2.35
N PHE A 122 11.17 7.47 2.65
CA PHE A 122 11.88 6.38 2.02
C PHE A 122 11.31 6.10 0.63
N SER A 123 12.13 6.24 -0.40
CA SER A 123 11.73 6.19 -1.81
C SER A 123 11.97 4.84 -2.51
N ASP A 124 12.62 3.89 -1.84
CA ASP A 124 12.83 2.54 -2.36
C ASP A 124 11.68 1.62 -1.90
N SER A 125 11.53 0.47 -2.55
CA SER A 125 10.55 -0.57 -2.23
C SER A 125 11.11 -1.71 -1.38
N VAL A 126 12.39 -1.59 -1.01
CA VAL A 126 13.16 -2.60 -0.28
C VAL A 126 13.75 -2.01 0.99
N ALA A 127 13.34 -2.52 2.15
CA ALA A 127 13.92 -2.15 3.42
C ALA A 127 14.78 -3.28 4.01
N ARG A 128 15.87 -2.89 4.67
CA ARG A 128 16.81 -3.82 5.29
C ARG A 128 17.13 -3.33 6.68
N ASP A 129 17.15 -4.26 7.63
CA ASP A 129 17.53 -3.99 9.00
C ASP A 129 18.39 -5.14 9.52
N TYR A 130 19.21 -4.88 10.51
CA TYR A 130 20.20 -5.83 10.99
C TYR A 130 20.33 -5.74 12.50
N ILE A 131 20.47 -6.90 13.15
CA ILE A 131 20.92 -6.99 14.53
C ILE A 131 22.19 -7.84 14.61
N SER A 132 23.13 -7.41 15.44
CA SER A 132 24.37 -8.13 15.73
C SER A 132 24.25 -8.85 17.08
N PHE A 133 24.76 -10.09 17.12
CA PHE A 133 24.87 -10.91 18.33
C PHE A 133 26.16 -10.66 19.10
N ILE A 134 27.10 -9.90 18.54
CA ILE A 134 28.43 -9.68 19.12
C ILE A 134 28.49 -8.31 19.79
N ASN A 135 28.11 -7.27 19.05
CA ASN A 135 28.27 -5.88 19.45
C ASN A 135 27.04 -5.07 19.03
N LYS A 136 26.69 -4.05 19.82
CA LYS A 136 25.56 -3.18 19.50
C LYS A 136 25.85 -2.38 18.23
N ASN A 137 24.92 -2.38 17.27
CA ASN A 137 24.96 -1.44 16.14
C ASN A 137 24.20 -0.14 16.48
N LYS A 138 24.06 0.77 15.50
CA LYS A 138 23.47 2.11 15.72
C LYS A 138 21.97 2.08 16.05
N SER A 139 21.18 1.24 15.37
CA SER A 139 19.72 1.10 15.57
C SER A 139 19.37 0.19 16.75
N GLN A 140 20.34 -0.61 17.20
CA GLN A 140 20.15 -1.62 18.23
C GLN A 140 20.24 -1.00 19.63
N LEU A 141 19.28 -1.34 20.47
CA LEU A 141 19.17 -0.90 21.86
C LEU A 141 19.96 -1.83 22.79
N MET A 142 20.02 -3.12 22.48
CA MET A 142 20.77 -4.13 23.24
C MET A 142 21.22 -5.32 22.39
N VAL A 143 22.28 -6.01 22.84
CA VAL A 143 22.74 -7.26 22.20
C VAL A 143 21.83 -8.42 22.60
N PRO A 144 21.28 -9.19 21.64
CA PRO A 144 20.52 -10.41 21.93
C PRO A 144 21.34 -11.37 22.78
N SER A 145 20.74 -11.81 23.88
CA SER A 145 21.37 -12.73 24.84
C SER A 145 20.42 -13.82 25.34
N LEU A 146 19.13 -13.70 25.00
CA LEU A 146 18.13 -14.68 25.37
C LEU A 146 17.97 -15.73 24.28
N PHE A 147 17.76 -16.97 24.68
CA PHE A 147 17.28 -18.02 23.78
C PHE A 147 15.75 -17.96 23.71
N GLY A 148 15.20 -18.34 22.56
CA GLY A 148 13.76 -18.35 22.33
C GLY A 148 13.35 -17.68 21.02
N GLU A 149 12.06 -17.45 20.89
CA GLU A 149 11.46 -16.80 19.72
C GLU A 149 11.57 -15.27 19.82
N TYR A 150 12.10 -14.66 18.77
CA TYR A 150 12.17 -13.23 18.56
C TYR A 150 11.17 -12.87 17.47
N SER A 151 10.68 -11.64 17.53
CA SER A 151 9.69 -11.13 16.57
C SER A 151 10.12 -9.79 15.98
N ILE A 152 9.74 -9.57 14.73
CA ILE A 152 10.07 -8.39 13.94
C ILE A 152 8.76 -7.88 13.34
N TYR A 153 8.48 -6.60 13.55
CA TYR A 153 7.28 -5.93 13.06
C TYR A 153 7.71 -4.88 12.06
N PHE A 154 7.14 -4.95 10.86
CA PHE A 154 7.36 -3.99 9.80
C PHE A 154 6.10 -3.15 9.59
N TYR A 155 6.28 -1.84 9.66
CA TYR A 155 5.24 -0.86 9.40
C TYR A 155 5.61 0.01 8.21
N LEU A 156 4.62 0.33 7.39
CA LEU A 156 4.69 1.30 6.30
C LEU A 156 3.57 2.33 6.54
N ASP A 157 3.91 3.61 6.62
CA ASP A 157 2.98 4.70 6.90
C ASP A 157 2.07 4.45 8.12
N ASP A 158 2.69 3.96 9.19
CA ASP A 158 2.03 3.58 10.46
C ASP A 158 1.10 2.36 10.39
N GLU A 159 0.94 1.74 9.22
CA GLU A 159 0.22 0.48 9.07
C GLU A 159 1.15 -0.73 9.26
N LEU A 160 0.73 -1.69 10.08
CA LEU A 160 1.46 -2.95 10.27
C LEU A 160 1.23 -3.86 9.07
N LEU A 161 2.27 -4.10 8.26
CA LEU A 161 2.15 -4.91 7.04
C LEU A 161 2.75 -6.31 7.17
N ALA A 162 3.73 -6.50 8.07
CA ALA A 162 4.33 -7.82 8.26
C ALA A 162 4.81 -8.06 9.70
N ILE A 163 4.69 -9.33 10.10
CA ILE A 163 5.31 -9.87 11.31
C ILE A 163 6.19 -11.05 10.88
N SER A 164 7.45 -11.01 11.27
CA SER A 164 8.42 -12.09 11.07
C SER A 164 8.91 -12.62 12.40
N LYS A 165 9.19 -13.92 12.46
CA LYS A 165 9.64 -14.60 13.66
C LYS A 165 10.88 -15.42 13.37
N PHE A 166 11.77 -15.51 14.36
CA PHE A 166 12.91 -16.41 14.31
C PHE A 166 13.29 -16.89 15.69
N LYS A 167 13.98 -18.01 15.76
CA LYS A 167 14.46 -18.61 16.99
C LYS A 167 15.94 -18.38 17.16
N ILE A 168 16.35 -17.97 18.35
CA ILE A 168 17.74 -18.03 18.79
C ILE A 168 17.93 -19.26 19.68
N SER A 169 18.84 -20.15 19.27
CA SER A 169 19.30 -21.31 20.01
C SER A 169 20.76 -21.16 20.45
N LYS A 170 21.24 -22.16 21.20
CA LYS A 170 22.56 -22.17 21.83
C LYS A 170 23.70 -22.20 20.80
#